data_AF-A0A978VH91-F1
#
_entry.id   AF-A0A978VH91-F1
#
_cell.length_a   1.000
_cell.length_b   1.000
_cell.length_c   1.000
_cell.angle_alpha   90.00
_cell.angle_beta   90.00
_cell.angle_gamma   90.00
#
_symmetry.space_group_name_H-M   'P 1'
#
loop_
_entity.id
_entity.type
_entity.pdbx_description
1 polymer ?
#
loop_
_entity_poly.entity_id
_entity_poly.type
_entity_poly.pdbx_seq_one_letter_code
_entity_poly.pdbx_strand_id
1 'polypeptide(L)'
;MLSSQDVSEANKLVKDVIALNSKSRGAGIEINQGEAFSLGIAYSVFSLLTRVTWLAKDIIWLVADSQHGEYAAVAAWLREYHTPVFTRLRTADAEICLEINNVHEVKESPIAERKIYDEFRRAGTMAAALVIKVVDKKEQFEDSLSIYAEASNGQMPNLDLINIVNYLAVHRQGLRAKVDKMWSVLDSKWLKILGELFESAGQVARSLNPQWKFGIPAADYVEGTATLASSLYNQALGVPTGPHGAFRDYQVDAINLEISSRASFDSKNRRNEFLLRCGRLIEGVICSVNNLLEKFHQSFFLYLLTSPGKFVSVGVYMIAFALLVAPLPMVAASLYADANNLDSVQKDEPTSSTSIANEPGITLRSWKWINAAKKVFVVHLWGSVVSLFPYLIYQIPNCSPTRSFLLWVLFSTLSFLIMYVNLASPFSHSFASPLHVGEWAILKSVTISVAFIGLCLMSVINFSTAEIGGFPPATFMVLKGGFEGFSSIDVGDFWNWLESLCAWNSATYLFIVLKQPVGQHCRLPSVVVVVL
;
A
#
# COMPACT_ATOMS: atom_id res chain seq x y z
N MET A 1 -25.12 -23.64 8.51
CA MET A 1 -25.06 -23.66 10.00
C MET A 1 -24.11 -24.77 10.45
N LEU A 2 -22.97 -24.41 11.04
CA LEU A 2 -22.05 -25.35 11.70
C LEU A 2 -22.80 -26.27 12.68
N SER A 3 -22.63 -27.58 12.55
CA SER A 3 -23.20 -28.53 13.51
C SER A 3 -22.35 -28.61 14.78
N SER A 4 -22.94 -29.10 15.87
CA SER A 4 -22.21 -29.38 17.11
C SER A 4 -21.10 -30.42 16.91
N GLN A 5 -21.26 -31.32 15.93
CA GLN A 5 -20.28 -32.33 15.58
C GLN A 5 -19.06 -31.71 14.89
N ASP A 6 -19.25 -30.80 13.93
CA ASP A 6 -18.14 -30.13 13.22
C ASP A 6 -17.30 -29.30 14.20
N VAL A 7 -17.94 -28.60 15.14
CA VAL A 7 -17.25 -27.87 16.21
C VAL A 7 -16.49 -28.82 17.15
N SER A 8 -17.03 -30.01 17.42
CA SER A 8 -16.35 -31.03 18.25
C SER A 8 -15.10 -31.59 17.56
N GLU A 9 -15.19 -31.90 16.26
CA GLU A 9 -14.06 -32.38 15.46
C GLU A 9 -12.98 -31.32 15.32
N ALA A 10 -13.35 -30.06 15.07
CA ALA A 10 -12.41 -28.96 15.03
C ALA A 10 -11.71 -28.74 16.38
N ASN A 11 -12.45 -28.81 17.49
CA ASN A 11 -11.84 -28.77 18.82
C ASN A 11 -10.88 -29.94 19.07
N LYS A 12 -11.17 -31.12 18.51
CA LYS A 12 -10.29 -32.28 18.58
C LYS A 12 -9.01 -31.99 17.78
N LEU A 13 -9.11 -31.50 16.54
CA LEU A 13 -7.97 -31.09 15.73
C LEU A 13 -7.12 -30.03 16.45
N VAL A 14 -7.73 -28.97 16.97
CA VAL A 14 -7.02 -27.92 17.73
C VAL A 14 -6.28 -28.52 18.93
N LYS A 15 -6.91 -29.43 19.68
CA LYS A 15 -6.25 -30.11 20.81
C LYS A 15 -5.11 -31.02 20.36
N ASP A 16 -5.29 -31.78 19.29
CA ASP A 16 -4.29 -32.71 18.77
C ASP A 16 -3.07 -31.93 18.27
N VAL A 17 -3.27 -30.82 17.57
CA VAL A 17 -2.23 -29.89 17.11
C VAL A 17 -1.48 -29.26 18.28
N ILE A 18 -2.18 -28.78 19.31
CA ILE A 18 -1.56 -28.23 20.52
C ILE A 18 -0.81 -29.32 21.33
N ALA A 19 -1.35 -30.54 21.40
CA ALA A 19 -0.74 -31.66 22.12
C ALA A 19 0.50 -32.24 21.41
N LEU A 20 0.53 -32.20 20.07
CA LEU A 20 1.72 -32.52 19.28
C LEU A 20 2.86 -31.55 19.61
N ASN A 21 2.56 -30.26 19.75
CA ASN A 21 3.53 -29.23 20.13
C ASN A 21 4.12 -29.46 21.54
N SER A 22 3.32 -29.90 22.52
CA SER A 22 3.82 -30.14 23.89
C SER A 22 4.73 -31.37 24.03
N LYS A 23 4.70 -32.31 23.08
CA LYS A 23 5.51 -33.53 23.08
C LYS A 23 6.85 -33.41 22.35
N SER A 24 7.00 -32.53 21.35
CA SER A 24 8.25 -32.40 20.58
C SER A 24 9.26 -31.46 21.25
N ARG A 25 9.83 -31.84 22.39
CA ARG A 25 10.85 -31.04 23.11
C ARG A 25 12.28 -31.13 22.53
N GLY A 26 12.49 -31.87 21.45
CA GLY A 26 13.77 -31.94 20.74
C GLY A 26 13.61 -31.49 19.29
N ALA A 27 14.07 -30.28 18.97
CA ALA A 27 14.09 -29.69 17.62
C ALA A 27 12.72 -29.57 16.90
N GLY A 28 11.62 -29.41 17.65
CA GLY A 28 10.26 -29.39 17.12
C GLY A 28 9.65 -27.99 16.98
N ILE A 29 8.79 -27.86 15.99
CA ILE A 29 8.11 -26.64 15.56
C ILE A 29 7.12 -26.11 16.61
N GLU A 30 7.25 -24.85 17.04
CA GLU A 30 6.31 -24.20 17.97
C GLU A 30 5.05 -23.73 17.22
N ILE A 31 3.89 -24.29 17.57
CA ILE A 31 2.58 -23.86 17.06
C ILE A 31 1.91 -22.96 18.09
N ASN A 32 1.57 -21.73 17.69
CA ASN A 32 0.83 -20.83 18.55
C ASN A 32 -0.65 -21.24 18.64
N GLN A 33 -1.28 -20.98 19.78
CA GLN A 33 -2.71 -21.22 19.99
C GLN A 33 -3.58 -20.56 18.90
N GLY A 34 -3.25 -19.32 18.50
CA GLY A 34 -3.93 -18.64 17.39
C GLY A 34 -3.82 -19.36 16.03
N GLU A 35 -2.67 -19.96 15.72
CA GLU A 35 -2.48 -20.72 14.48
C GLU A 35 -3.32 -22.01 14.49
N ALA A 36 -3.34 -22.71 15.63
CA ALA A 36 -4.19 -23.88 15.82
C ALA A 36 -5.68 -23.53 15.68
N PHE A 37 -6.12 -22.37 16.20
CA PHE A 37 -7.49 -21.89 16.00
C PHE A 37 -7.78 -21.52 14.54
N SER A 38 -6.84 -20.89 13.83
CA SER A 38 -6.98 -20.55 12.42
C SER A 38 -7.22 -21.81 11.57
N LEU A 39 -6.41 -22.84 11.79
CA LEU A 39 -6.55 -24.16 11.15
C LEU A 39 -7.85 -24.86 11.56
N GLY A 40 -8.22 -24.81 12.84
CA GLY A 40 -9.45 -25.40 13.35
C GLY A 40 -10.71 -24.79 12.73
N ILE A 41 -10.75 -23.46 12.58
CA ILE A 41 -11.86 -22.76 11.90
C ILE A 41 -11.92 -23.19 10.44
N ALA A 42 -10.79 -23.18 9.73
CA ALA A 42 -10.72 -23.56 8.33
C ALA A 42 -11.24 -25.00 8.14
N TYR A 43 -10.71 -25.95 8.91
CA TYR A 43 -11.15 -27.33 8.88
C TYR A 43 -12.65 -27.48 9.14
N SER A 44 -13.20 -26.75 10.12
CA SER A 44 -14.65 -26.76 10.41
C SER A 44 -15.48 -26.32 9.21
N VAL A 45 -15.07 -25.21 8.58
CA VAL A 45 -15.75 -24.62 7.44
C VAL A 45 -15.66 -25.54 6.22
N PHE A 46 -14.47 -26.07 5.92
CA PHE A 46 -14.30 -27.00 4.80
C PHE A 46 -15.04 -28.32 5.00
N SER A 47 -15.06 -28.87 6.22
CA SER A 47 -15.87 -30.05 6.55
C SER A 47 -17.36 -29.82 6.23
N LEU A 48 -17.88 -28.62 6.49
CA LEU A 48 -19.25 -28.27 6.09
C LEU A 48 -19.41 -28.08 4.59
N LEU A 49 -18.48 -27.40 3.93
CA LEU A 49 -18.55 -27.13 2.50
C LEU A 49 -18.54 -28.42 1.67
N THR A 50 -17.92 -29.50 2.16
CA THR A 50 -18.01 -30.81 1.48
C THR A 50 -19.41 -31.43 1.50
N ARG A 51 -20.31 -30.96 2.36
CA ARG A 51 -21.67 -31.51 2.54
C ARG A 51 -22.75 -30.65 1.89
N VAL A 52 -22.43 -29.46 1.41
CA VAL A 52 -23.42 -28.53 0.83
C VAL A 52 -23.60 -28.75 -0.66
N THR A 53 -24.81 -28.54 -1.16
CA THR A 53 -25.18 -28.72 -2.57
C THR A 53 -25.35 -27.39 -3.33
N TRP A 54 -25.28 -26.26 -2.64
CA TRP A 54 -25.48 -24.92 -3.22
C TRP A 54 -24.19 -24.29 -3.76
N LEU A 55 -23.05 -24.95 -3.56
CA LEU A 55 -21.76 -24.45 -3.99
C LEU A 55 -21.67 -24.53 -5.52
N ALA A 56 -21.50 -23.38 -6.16
CA ALA A 56 -21.42 -23.23 -7.61
C ALA A 56 -19.97 -23.03 -8.09
N LYS A 57 -19.02 -22.82 -7.17
CA LYS A 57 -17.60 -22.57 -7.44
C LYS A 57 -16.72 -23.56 -6.70
N ASP A 58 -15.60 -23.93 -7.31
CA ASP A 58 -14.58 -24.72 -6.63
C ASP A 58 -13.89 -23.88 -5.55
N ILE A 59 -13.61 -24.49 -4.40
CA ILE A 59 -12.93 -23.83 -3.29
C ILE A 59 -11.59 -24.50 -3.06
N ILE A 60 -10.51 -23.72 -3.05
CA ILE A 60 -9.18 -24.20 -2.70
C ILE A 60 -8.86 -23.78 -1.27
N TRP A 61 -8.45 -24.76 -0.46
CA TRP A 61 -7.84 -24.50 0.83
C TRP A 61 -6.32 -24.48 0.69
N LEU A 62 -5.70 -23.33 0.92
CA LEU A 62 -4.24 -23.19 0.95
C LEU A 62 -3.78 -22.96 2.39
N VAL A 63 -2.86 -23.81 2.84
CA VAL A 63 -2.18 -23.71 4.13
C VAL A 63 -0.71 -23.37 3.82
N ALA A 64 -0.35 -22.10 3.98
CA ALA A 64 0.94 -21.60 3.50
C ALA A 64 2.04 -21.69 4.57
N ASP A 65 3.18 -22.28 4.22
CA ASP A 65 4.34 -22.43 5.10
C ASP A 65 5.00 -21.07 5.40
N SER A 66 4.84 -20.58 6.62
CA SER A 66 5.30 -19.27 7.05
C SER A 66 6.79 -19.23 7.44
N GLN A 67 7.54 -20.35 7.37
CA GLN A 67 8.97 -20.38 7.72
C GLN A 67 9.80 -19.33 6.98
N HIS A 68 9.44 -19.05 5.73
CA HIS A 68 10.12 -18.08 4.87
C HIS A 68 9.36 -16.76 4.72
N GLY A 69 8.32 -16.55 5.53
CA GLY A 69 7.43 -15.40 5.51
C GLY A 69 6.07 -15.70 4.86
N GLU A 70 5.01 -15.22 5.49
CA GLU A 70 3.60 -15.42 5.09
C GLU A 70 3.33 -14.98 3.64
N TYR A 71 3.81 -13.80 3.25
CA TYR A 71 3.66 -13.28 1.89
C TYR A 71 4.42 -14.13 0.86
N ALA A 72 5.67 -14.49 1.17
CA ALA A 72 6.55 -15.19 0.23
C ALA A 72 6.02 -16.58 -0.13
N ALA A 73 5.45 -17.29 0.85
CA ALA A 73 4.86 -18.61 0.65
C ALA A 73 3.64 -18.56 -0.27
N VAL A 74 2.73 -17.61 -0.03
CA VAL A 74 1.54 -17.42 -0.87
C VAL A 74 1.93 -16.93 -2.27
N ALA A 75 2.89 -16.03 -2.38
CA ALA A 75 3.40 -15.55 -3.67
C ALA A 75 4.07 -16.67 -4.49
N ALA A 76 4.78 -17.60 -3.85
CA ALA A 76 5.38 -18.76 -4.51
C ALA A 76 4.31 -19.72 -5.04
N TRP A 77 3.29 -20.03 -4.23
CA TRP A 77 2.17 -20.87 -4.64
C TRP A 77 1.39 -20.24 -5.81
N LEU A 78 1.10 -18.93 -5.73
CA LEU A 78 0.42 -18.21 -6.80
C LEU A 78 1.23 -18.19 -8.09
N ARG A 79 2.56 -18.05 -7.99
CA ARG A 79 3.46 -18.15 -9.14
C ARG A 79 3.32 -19.50 -9.82
N GLU A 80 3.37 -20.60 -9.07
CA GLU A 80 3.19 -21.93 -9.64
C GLU A 80 1.78 -22.15 -10.24
N TYR A 81 0.75 -21.61 -9.58
CA TYR A 81 -0.64 -21.67 -10.06
C TYR A 81 -0.83 -20.98 -11.42
N HIS A 82 -0.24 -19.80 -11.60
CA HIS A 82 -0.40 -18.99 -12.80
C HIS A 82 0.67 -19.24 -13.88
N THR A 83 1.87 -19.68 -13.51
CA THR A 83 2.95 -20.02 -14.46
C THR A 83 3.32 -21.50 -14.33
N PRO A 84 2.52 -22.41 -14.89
CA PRO A 84 2.80 -23.84 -14.82
C PRO A 84 4.10 -24.17 -15.54
N VAL A 85 5.03 -24.80 -14.84
CA VAL A 85 6.20 -25.41 -15.48
C VAL A 85 5.80 -26.82 -15.90
N PHE A 86 5.29 -26.96 -17.11
CA PHE A 86 5.11 -28.28 -17.70
C PHE A 86 6.49 -28.88 -17.94
N THR A 87 6.92 -29.78 -17.06
CA THR A 87 8.14 -30.55 -17.29
C THR A 87 7.85 -31.51 -18.44
N ARG A 88 8.05 -31.05 -19.68
CA ARG A 88 8.10 -31.92 -20.86
C ARG A 88 9.29 -32.85 -20.66
N LEU A 89 9.07 -34.03 -20.08
CA LEU A 89 9.96 -35.14 -20.35
C LEU A 89 9.87 -35.38 -21.86
N ARG A 90 10.99 -35.17 -22.53
CA ARG A 90 11.17 -35.34 -23.96
C ARG A 90 11.04 -36.83 -24.30
N THR A 91 9.83 -37.29 -24.53
CA THR A 91 9.59 -38.35 -25.51
C THR A 91 9.07 -37.68 -26.77
N ALA A 92 9.97 -37.51 -27.75
CA ALA A 92 9.57 -37.83 -29.11
C ALA A 92 8.97 -39.26 -29.01
N ASP A 93 7.73 -39.51 -29.40
CA ASP A 93 7.21 -39.31 -30.74
C ASP A 93 5.77 -38.76 -30.67
N ALA A 94 5.49 -37.64 -31.34
CA ALA A 94 4.74 -37.63 -32.59
C ALA A 94 3.37 -38.32 -32.50
N GLU A 95 2.33 -37.50 -32.70
CA GLU A 95 0.99 -37.91 -33.11
C GLU A 95 1.02 -39.13 -34.05
N ILE A 96 0.63 -40.29 -33.54
CA ILE A 96 0.09 -41.35 -34.38
C ILE A 96 -1.20 -41.81 -33.69
N CYS A 97 -2.32 -41.47 -34.30
CA CYS A 97 -3.59 -42.14 -34.07
C CYS A 97 -3.39 -43.63 -34.35
N LEU A 98 -3.23 -44.44 -33.30
CA LEU A 98 -3.24 -45.89 -33.44
C LEU A 98 -4.69 -46.36 -33.39
N GLU A 99 -5.17 -46.78 -34.57
CA GLU A 99 -6.34 -47.62 -34.72
C GLU A 99 -6.23 -48.84 -33.81
N ILE A 100 -7.32 -49.09 -33.10
CA ILE A 100 -7.52 -50.30 -32.30
C ILE A 100 -7.65 -51.46 -33.28
N ASN A 101 -6.67 -52.38 -33.28
CA ASN A 101 -6.86 -53.73 -33.79
C ASN A 101 -6.11 -54.77 -32.94
N ASN A 102 -6.91 -55.59 -32.27
CA ASN A 102 -6.74 -56.97 -31.83
C ASN A 102 -5.53 -57.41 -30.97
N VAL A 103 -5.91 -57.90 -29.78
CA VAL A 103 -5.52 -59.18 -29.13
C VAL A 103 -4.02 -59.51 -29.08
N HIS A 104 -3.42 -59.29 -27.91
CA HIS A 104 -2.56 -60.29 -27.27
C HIS A 104 -2.41 -60.04 -25.76
N GLU A 105 -2.66 -61.08 -24.97
CA GLU A 105 -2.36 -61.16 -23.54
C GLU A 105 -0.89 -60.83 -23.27
N VAL A 106 -0.64 -59.82 -22.42
CA VAL A 106 0.67 -59.58 -21.81
C VAL A 106 0.48 -59.52 -20.30
N LYS A 107 1.16 -60.46 -19.63
CA LYS A 107 1.20 -60.65 -18.18
C LYS A 107 1.51 -59.36 -17.42
N GLU A 108 0.69 -59.07 -16.41
CA GLU A 108 0.97 -58.06 -15.39
C GLU A 108 2.24 -58.43 -14.61
N SER A 109 3.22 -57.51 -14.58
CA SER A 109 4.29 -57.48 -13.58
C SER A 109 4.07 -56.28 -12.66
N PRO A 110 4.06 -56.44 -11.31
CA PRO A 110 3.53 -55.43 -10.39
C PRO A 110 4.60 -54.42 -9.93
N ILE A 111 5.39 -53.83 -10.84
CA ILE A 111 6.52 -52.94 -10.47
C ILE A 111 6.53 -51.60 -11.25
N ALA A 112 5.53 -51.31 -12.08
CA ALA A 112 5.45 -50.05 -12.82
C ALA A 112 4.49 -48.99 -12.20
N GLU A 113 4.01 -49.19 -10.97
CA GLU A 113 3.17 -48.22 -10.27
C GLU A 113 3.98 -47.40 -9.26
N ARG A 114 4.59 -46.30 -9.72
CA ARG A 114 4.82 -45.04 -8.96
C ARG A 114 5.88 -44.21 -9.68
N LYS A 115 5.44 -43.39 -10.64
CA LYS A 115 6.06 -42.11 -10.99
C LYS A 115 5.10 -41.31 -11.86
N ILE A 116 3.87 -41.16 -11.39
CA ILE A 116 3.07 -40.00 -11.80
C ILE A 116 3.71 -38.84 -11.06
N TYR A 117 4.46 -38.00 -11.79
CA TYR A 117 4.88 -36.71 -11.27
C TYR A 117 3.60 -35.97 -10.88
N ASP A 118 3.50 -35.55 -9.61
CA ASP A 118 2.33 -34.90 -9.04
C ASP A 118 2.14 -33.56 -9.77
N GLU A 119 1.37 -33.57 -10.85
CA GLU A 119 1.09 -32.38 -11.65
C GLU A 119 0.32 -31.39 -10.76
N PHE A 120 0.85 -30.18 -10.62
CA PHE A 120 0.25 -29.13 -9.79
C PHE A 120 -1.22 -28.91 -10.20
N ARG A 121 -2.14 -29.24 -9.29
CA ARG A 121 -3.60 -29.19 -9.54
C ARG A 121 -4.10 -27.75 -9.54
N ARG A 122 -4.97 -27.41 -10.49
CA ARG A 122 -5.57 -26.08 -10.66
C ARG A 122 -7.09 -26.19 -10.74
N ALA A 123 -7.79 -25.19 -10.21
CA ALA A 123 -9.24 -25.10 -10.21
C ALA A 123 -9.76 -23.95 -11.10
N GLY A 124 -9.03 -23.62 -12.16
CA GLY A 124 -9.41 -22.57 -13.11
C GLY A 124 -9.09 -21.15 -12.61
N THR A 125 -9.92 -20.18 -12.97
CA THR A 125 -9.71 -18.77 -12.61
C THR A 125 -10.21 -18.47 -11.20
N MET A 126 -9.35 -17.88 -10.37
CA MET A 126 -9.72 -17.44 -9.02
C MET A 126 -10.63 -16.20 -9.09
N ALA A 127 -11.73 -16.21 -8.32
CA ALA A 127 -12.66 -15.10 -8.21
C ALA A 127 -12.28 -14.17 -7.06
N ALA A 128 -12.02 -14.73 -5.87
CA ALA A 128 -11.60 -13.99 -4.70
C ALA A 128 -10.74 -14.84 -3.76
N ALA A 129 -9.99 -14.19 -2.86
CA ALA A 129 -9.23 -14.84 -1.81
C ALA A 129 -9.53 -14.22 -0.44
N LEU A 130 -9.70 -15.09 0.56
CA LEU A 130 -9.92 -14.72 1.94
C LEU A 130 -8.80 -15.30 2.79
N VAL A 131 -7.95 -14.42 3.33
CA VAL A 131 -6.92 -14.84 4.28
C VAL A 131 -7.46 -14.71 5.69
N ILE A 132 -7.34 -15.78 6.48
CA ILE A 132 -7.88 -15.86 7.84
C ILE A 132 -6.74 -16.13 8.82
N LYS A 133 -6.65 -15.27 9.82
CA LYS A 133 -5.70 -15.38 10.92
C LYS A 133 -6.41 -15.13 12.25
N VAL A 134 -6.23 -16.03 13.20
CA VAL A 134 -6.68 -15.84 14.58
C VAL A 134 -5.49 -15.46 15.44
N VAL A 135 -5.64 -14.37 16.18
CA VAL A 135 -4.59 -13.88 17.07
C VAL A 135 -5.09 -13.90 18.50
N ASP A 136 -4.31 -14.52 19.38
CA ASP A 136 -4.55 -14.53 20.82
C ASP A 136 -4.03 -13.22 21.46
N LYS A 137 -4.63 -12.10 21.05
CA LYS A 137 -4.43 -10.79 21.67
C LYS A 137 -5.56 -10.58 22.67
N LYS A 138 -5.24 -10.32 23.94
CA LYS A 138 -6.22 -9.95 24.97
C LYS A 138 -6.77 -8.56 24.68
N GLU A 139 -7.78 -8.50 23.81
CA GLU A 139 -8.59 -7.30 23.60
C GLU A 139 -9.35 -6.97 24.90
N GLN A 140 -9.29 -5.73 25.37
CA GLN A 140 -9.84 -5.36 26.68
C GLN A 140 -11.37 -5.49 26.77
N PHE A 141 -12.10 -5.40 25.65
CA PHE A 141 -13.55 -5.18 25.68
C PHE A 141 -14.39 -6.12 24.82
N GLU A 142 -14.00 -6.44 23.59
CA GLU A 142 -14.85 -7.18 22.63
C GLU A 142 -14.02 -8.02 21.65
N ASP A 143 -14.66 -9.03 21.05
CA ASP A 143 -14.05 -9.75 19.91
C ASP A 143 -14.00 -8.80 18.72
N SER A 144 -12.83 -8.68 18.11
CA SER A 144 -12.63 -7.76 17.00
C SER A 144 -12.14 -8.45 15.75
N LEU A 145 -12.50 -7.86 14.62
CA LEU A 145 -12.04 -8.23 13.30
C LEU A 145 -11.23 -7.08 12.72
N SER A 146 -9.92 -7.24 12.62
CA SER A 146 -9.06 -6.31 11.90
C SER A 146 -9.02 -6.70 10.42
N ILE A 147 -9.35 -5.74 9.56
CA ILE A 147 -9.37 -5.89 8.10
C ILE A 147 -8.12 -5.21 7.55
N TYR A 148 -7.31 -5.97 6.80
CA TYR A 148 -6.16 -5.47 6.06
C TYR A 148 -6.41 -5.66 4.56
N ALA A 149 -6.30 -4.57 3.81
CA ALA A 149 -6.71 -4.51 2.42
C ALA A 149 -5.60 -4.01 1.49
N GLU A 150 -4.64 -3.25 2.01
CA GLU A 150 -3.54 -2.67 1.23
C GLU A 150 -2.65 -3.76 0.64
N ALA A 151 -2.60 -3.79 -0.69
CA ALA A 151 -1.83 -4.76 -1.46
C ALA A 151 -0.56 -4.13 -2.07
N SER A 152 0.15 -4.90 -2.89
CA SER A 152 1.31 -4.43 -3.65
C SER A 152 0.97 -3.19 -4.47
N ASN A 153 1.92 -2.25 -4.55
CA ASN A 153 1.78 -0.97 -5.26
C ASN A 153 0.62 -0.09 -4.77
N GLY A 154 0.13 -0.32 -3.55
CA GLY A 154 -0.93 0.48 -2.93
C GLY A 154 -2.32 0.22 -3.49
N GLN A 155 -2.50 -0.88 -4.24
CA GLN A 155 -3.78 -1.22 -4.80
C GLN A 155 -4.73 -1.76 -3.73
N MET A 156 -6.02 -1.48 -3.89
CA MET A 156 -7.09 -1.91 -2.99
C MET A 156 -7.92 -3.03 -3.62
N PRO A 157 -8.40 -4.03 -2.84
CA PRO A 157 -9.47 -4.93 -3.23
C PRO A 157 -10.73 -4.20 -3.60
N ASN A 158 -11.55 -4.85 -4.42
CA ASN A 158 -12.87 -4.33 -4.69
C ASN A 158 -13.59 -4.01 -3.37
N LEU A 159 -14.09 -2.79 -3.26
CA LEU A 159 -14.72 -2.27 -2.06
C LEU A 159 -15.90 -3.13 -1.59
N ASP A 160 -16.61 -3.80 -2.51
CA ASP A 160 -17.73 -4.69 -2.16
C ASP A 160 -17.28 -5.85 -1.28
N LEU A 161 -16.08 -6.40 -1.52
CA LEU A 161 -15.53 -7.47 -0.70
C LEU A 161 -15.31 -7.00 0.75
N ILE A 162 -14.76 -5.79 0.92
CA ILE A 162 -14.61 -5.18 2.26
C ILE A 162 -15.97 -4.92 2.90
N ASN A 163 -16.92 -4.35 2.14
CA ASN A 163 -18.26 -4.02 2.64
C ASN A 163 -19.03 -5.26 3.09
N ILE A 164 -18.98 -6.35 2.33
CA ILE A 164 -19.59 -7.64 2.69
C ILE A 164 -19.03 -8.12 4.03
N VAL A 165 -17.70 -8.14 4.17
CA VAL A 165 -17.06 -8.60 5.40
C VAL A 165 -17.40 -7.70 6.57
N ASN A 166 -17.28 -6.39 6.43
CA ASN A 166 -17.62 -5.43 7.48
C ASN A 166 -19.09 -5.55 7.89
N TYR A 167 -20.01 -5.67 6.92
CA TYR A 167 -21.43 -5.81 7.18
C TYR A 167 -21.73 -7.10 7.95
N LEU A 168 -21.20 -8.25 7.50
CA LEU A 168 -21.41 -9.55 8.16
C LEU A 168 -20.77 -9.60 9.55
N ALA A 169 -19.58 -9.02 9.71
CA ALA A 169 -18.88 -8.98 10.99
C ALA A 169 -19.67 -8.18 12.02
N VAL A 170 -20.05 -6.94 11.68
CA VAL A 170 -20.72 -6.02 12.61
C VAL A 170 -22.19 -6.42 12.83
N HIS A 171 -22.97 -6.62 11.77
CA HIS A 171 -24.42 -6.75 11.88
C HIS A 171 -24.88 -8.19 12.10
N ARG A 172 -24.12 -9.21 11.67
CA ARG A 172 -24.52 -10.62 11.83
C ARG A 172 -23.80 -11.33 12.97
N GLN A 173 -22.51 -11.06 13.19
CA GLN A 173 -21.73 -11.76 14.22
C GLN A 173 -21.46 -10.91 15.47
N GLY A 174 -21.76 -9.61 15.43
CA GLY A 174 -21.52 -8.69 16.55
C GLY A 174 -20.03 -8.52 16.87
N LEU A 175 -19.17 -8.61 15.85
CA LEU A 175 -17.73 -8.36 15.96
C LEU A 175 -17.46 -6.88 15.77
N ARG A 176 -16.50 -6.34 16.53
CA ARG A 176 -16.02 -4.97 16.29
C ARG A 176 -15.03 -4.96 15.12
N ALA A 177 -15.46 -4.43 13.97
CA ALA A 177 -14.57 -4.24 12.84
C ALA A 177 -13.55 -3.13 13.12
N LYS A 178 -12.30 -3.35 12.72
CA LYS A 178 -11.17 -2.42 12.86
C LYS A 178 -10.38 -2.37 11.55
N VAL A 179 -9.81 -1.21 11.28
CA VAL A 179 -8.81 -0.99 10.22
C VAL A 179 -7.59 -0.37 10.89
N ASP A 180 -6.44 -0.47 10.26
CA ASP A 180 -5.20 0.10 10.79
C ASP A 180 -5.29 1.63 10.98
N LYS A 181 -4.57 2.14 11.97
CA LYS A 181 -4.62 3.55 12.38
C LYS A 181 -3.23 4.06 12.69
N MET A 182 -2.95 5.30 12.29
CA MET A 182 -1.70 5.95 12.65
C MET A 182 -1.80 6.55 14.06
N TRP A 183 -1.23 5.86 15.04
CA TRP A 183 -1.27 6.24 16.46
C TRP A 183 -0.73 7.65 16.73
N SER A 184 0.35 8.06 16.05
CA SER A 184 0.90 9.42 16.17
C SER A 184 -0.11 10.52 15.82
N VAL A 185 -1.02 10.25 14.87
CA VAL A 185 -2.08 11.18 14.45
C VAL A 185 -3.24 11.15 15.45
N LEU A 186 -3.59 9.97 15.96
CA LEU A 186 -4.65 9.79 16.95
C LEU A 186 -4.38 10.57 18.25
N ASP A 187 -3.12 10.61 18.69
CA ASP A 187 -2.72 11.30 19.91
C ASP A 187 -2.49 12.81 19.74
N SER A 188 -2.59 13.34 18.51
CA SER A 188 -2.35 14.74 18.21
C SER A 188 -3.34 15.67 18.91
N LYS A 189 -2.81 16.56 19.77
CA LYS A 189 -3.60 17.62 20.43
C LYS A 189 -4.16 18.62 19.43
N TRP A 190 -3.39 18.96 18.41
CA TRP A 190 -3.81 19.87 17.33
C TRP A 190 -5.02 19.32 16.57
N LEU A 191 -5.00 18.02 16.25
CA LEU A 191 -6.10 17.38 15.54
C LEU A 191 -7.38 17.32 16.39
N LYS A 192 -7.24 17.13 17.70
CA LYS A 192 -8.37 17.19 18.65
C LYS A 192 -9.01 18.58 18.68
N ILE A 193 -8.19 19.63 18.80
CA ILE A 193 -8.67 21.04 18.73
C ILE A 193 -9.37 21.30 17.39
N LEU A 194 -8.81 20.82 16.29
CA LEU A 194 -9.41 20.98 14.97
C LEU A 194 -10.74 20.23 14.84
N GLY A 195 -10.83 19.02 15.39
CA GLY A 195 -12.06 18.25 15.46
C GLY A 195 -13.14 18.96 16.28
N GLU A 196 -12.79 19.54 17.43
CA GLU A 196 -13.70 20.34 18.27
C GLU A 196 -14.20 21.59 17.52
N LEU A 197 -13.32 22.24 16.75
CA LEU A 197 -13.69 23.40 15.92
C LEU A 197 -14.67 22.99 14.81
N PHE A 198 -14.45 21.88 14.13
CA PHE A 198 -15.38 21.36 13.11
C PHE A 198 -16.71 20.92 13.72
N GLU A 199 -16.69 20.34 14.92
CA GLU A 199 -17.90 19.98 15.65
C GLU A 199 -18.69 21.24 16.04
N SER A 200 -18.03 22.26 16.57
CA SER A 200 -18.62 23.57 16.89
C SER A 200 -19.21 24.25 15.66
N ALA A 201 -18.47 24.30 14.54
CA ALA A 201 -18.96 24.83 13.27
C ALA A 201 -20.19 24.05 12.76
N GLY A 202 -20.21 22.72 12.96
CA GLY A 202 -21.37 21.87 12.71
C GLY A 202 -22.59 22.24 13.54
N GLN A 203 -22.40 22.51 14.83
CA GLN A 203 -23.48 22.94 15.72
C GLN A 203 -24.03 24.31 15.33
N VAL A 204 -23.15 25.27 14.96
CA VAL A 204 -23.55 26.59 14.45
C VAL A 204 -24.30 26.46 13.11
N ALA A 205 -23.83 25.61 12.20
CA ALA A 205 -24.51 25.36 10.94
C ALA A 205 -25.94 24.79 11.15
N ARG A 206 -26.10 23.86 12.10
CA ARG A 206 -27.41 23.30 12.46
C ARG A 206 -28.33 24.31 13.12
N SER A 207 -27.80 25.28 13.88
CA SER A 207 -28.62 26.35 14.47
C SER A 207 -29.15 27.31 13.41
N LEU A 208 -28.42 27.50 12.30
CA LEU A 208 -28.88 28.29 11.15
C LEU A 208 -29.90 27.55 10.29
N ASN A 209 -29.70 26.26 10.04
CA ASN A 209 -30.66 25.44 9.32
C ASN A 209 -30.65 23.98 9.84
N PRO A 210 -31.74 23.50 10.46
CA PRO A 210 -31.81 22.14 10.99
C PRO A 210 -31.66 21.04 9.95
N GLN A 211 -31.89 21.34 8.66
CA GLN A 211 -31.73 20.37 7.57
C GLN A 211 -30.27 20.18 7.15
N TRP A 212 -29.35 21.06 7.58
CA TRP A 212 -27.94 20.94 7.26
C TRP A 212 -27.30 19.84 8.12
N LYS A 213 -26.95 18.72 7.48
CA LYS A 213 -26.23 17.60 8.09
C LYS A 213 -24.72 17.88 8.23
N PHE A 214 -24.34 19.13 8.48
CA PHE A 214 -22.96 19.53 8.68
C PHE A 214 -22.51 19.20 10.10
N GLY A 215 -21.24 18.84 10.28
CA GLY A 215 -20.64 18.51 11.58
C GLY A 215 -20.43 17.02 11.80
N ILE A 216 -19.17 16.64 11.97
CA ILE A 216 -18.69 15.31 12.35
C ILE A 216 -18.29 15.41 13.83
N PRO A 217 -18.63 14.43 14.69
CA PRO A 217 -18.13 14.42 16.07
C PRO A 217 -16.60 14.50 16.10
N ALA A 218 -16.02 15.23 17.05
CA ALA A 218 -14.57 15.41 17.12
C ALA A 218 -13.83 14.06 17.19
N ALA A 219 -14.38 13.09 17.93
CA ALA A 219 -13.83 11.73 18.01
C ALA A 219 -13.82 11.02 16.65
N ASP A 220 -14.93 11.06 15.91
CA ASP A 220 -15.06 10.48 14.57
C ASP A 220 -14.12 11.16 13.57
N TYR A 221 -13.92 12.47 13.69
CA TYR A 221 -13.00 13.23 12.84
C TYR A 221 -11.54 12.83 13.09
N VAL A 222 -11.13 12.76 14.36
CA VAL A 222 -9.77 12.37 14.77
C VAL A 222 -9.48 10.92 14.36
N GLU A 223 -10.40 10.00 14.67
CA GLU A 223 -10.28 8.58 14.31
C GLU A 223 -10.29 8.39 12.79
N GLY A 224 -11.17 9.11 12.09
CA GLY A 224 -11.27 9.08 10.63
C GLY A 224 -9.99 9.56 9.96
N THR A 225 -9.39 10.64 10.47
CA THR A 225 -8.14 11.19 9.96
C THR A 225 -6.95 10.27 10.25
N ALA A 226 -6.90 9.65 11.44
CA ALA A 226 -5.84 8.69 11.78
C ALA A 226 -5.90 7.42 10.90
N THR A 227 -7.11 6.97 10.57
CA THR A 227 -7.34 5.84 9.65
C THR A 227 -6.97 6.22 8.22
N LEU A 228 -7.43 7.39 7.76
CA LEU A 228 -7.10 7.94 6.44
C LEU A 228 -5.59 8.06 6.25
N ALA A 229 -4.88 8.58 7.25
CA ALA A 229 -3.44 8.75 7.21
C ALA A 229 -2.70 7.41 7.18
N SER A 230 -3.16 6.39 7.92
CA SER A 230 -2.62 5.02 7.81
C SER A 230 -2.87 4.44 6.41
N SER A 231 -4.08 4.57 5.88
CA SER A 231 -4.42 4.08 4.54
C SER A 231 -3.56 4.74 3.46
N LEU A 232 -3.43 6.07 3.49
CA LEU A 232 -2.55 6.82 2.61
C LEU A 232 -1.08 6.40 2.73
N TYR A 233 -0.59 6.23 3.97
CA TYR A 233 0.78 5.83 4.22
C TYR A 233 1.09 4.43 3.65
N ASN A 234 0.24 3.45 3.95
CA ASN A 234 0.41 2.07 3.48
C ASN A 234 0.26 1.96 1.95
N GLN A 235 -0.68 2.71 1.35
CA GLN A 235 -0.81 2.79 -0.12
C GLN A 235 0.38 3.48 -0.79
N ALA A 236 0.91 4.54 -0.18
CA ALA A 236 2.07 5.28 -0.70
C ALA A 236 3.36 4.46 -0.64
N LEU A 237 3.53 3.65 0.41
CA LEU A 237 4.64 2.70 0.51
C LEU A 237 4.53 1.57 -0.53
N GLY A 238 3.30 1.19 -0.88
CA GLY A 238 3.02 0.09 -1.80
C GLY A 238 3.46 -1.28 -1.28
N VAL A 239 3.76 -1.39 0.02
CA VAL A 239 4.08 -2.65 0.68
C VAL A 239 2.78 -3.28 1.18
N PRO A 240 2.50 -4.54 0.81
CA PRO A 240 1.27 -5.19 1.21
C PRO A 240 1.20 -5.40 2.72
N THR A 241 0.04 -5.12 3.32
CA THR A 241 -0.20 -5.26 4.78
C THR A 241 -0.35 -6.72 5.23
N GLY A 242 -0.42 -7.66 4.28
CA GLY A 242 -0.57 -9.08 4.55
C GLY A 242 -0.34 -9.95 3.31
N PRO A 243 -0.48 -11.28 3.46
CA PRO A 243 -0.27 -12.23 2.36
C PRO A 243 -1.34 -12.11 1.25
N HIS A 244 -2.47 -11.46 1.53
CA HIS A 244 -3.49 -11.12 0.52
C HIS A 244 -2.91 -10.26 -0.61
N GLY A 245 -1.85 -9.49 -0.32
CA GLY A 245 -1.20 -8.63 -1.31
C GLY A 245 -0.68 -9.37 -2.54
N ALA A 246 -0.26 -10.63 -2.40
CA ALA A 246 0.27 -11.42 -3.52
C ALA A 246 -0.80 -11.76 -4.57
N PHE A 247 -2.07 -11.83 -4.17
CA PHE A 247 -3.20 -12.09 -5.08
C PHE A 247 -3.45 -10.91 -6.03
N ARG A 248 -3.11 -9.70 -5.59
CA ARG A 248 -3.28 -8.48 -6.38
C ARG A 248 -2.45 -8.48 -7.65
N ASP A 249 -1.25 -9.05 -7.59
CA ASP A 249 -0.35 -9.19 -8.75
C ASP A 249 -1.01 -10.01 -9.89
N TYR A 250 -1.98 -10.87 -9.56
CA TYR A 250 -2.75 -11.69 -10.49
C TYR A 250 -4.19 -11.22 -10.69
N GLN A 251 -4.52 -9.98 -10.29
CA GLN A 251 -5.87 -9.40 -10.40
C GLN A 251 -6.96 -10.23 -9.68
N VAL A 252 -6.59 -10.86 -8.57
CA VAL A 252 -7.54 -11.56 -7.69
C VAL A 252 -7.83 -10.66 -6.49
N ASP A 253 -9.11 -10.40 -6.25
CA ASP A 253 -9.54 -9.62 -5.10
C ASP A 253 -9.34 -10.42 -3.82
N ALA A 254 -8.50 -9.91 -2.93
CA ALA A 254 -8.17 -10.59 -1.69
C ALA A 254 -8.12 -9.63 -0.50
N ILE A 255 -8.52 -10.15 0.66
CA ILE A 255 -8.50 -9.42 1.93
C ILE A 255 -7.91 -10.32 3.02
N ASN A 256 -7.22 -9.70 3.98
CA ASN A 256 -6.71 -10.39 5.16
C ASN A 256 -7.50 -10.03 6.41
N LEU A 257 -8.02 -11.05 7.08
CA LEU A 257 -8.85 -10.97 8.27
C LEU A 257 -8.11 -11.49 9.48
N GLU A 258 -7.78 -10.59 10.40
CA GLU A 258 -7.24 -10.94 11.71
C GLU A 258 -8.35 -10.87 12.74
N ILE A 259 -8.75 -12.02 13.28
CA ILE A 259 -9.78 -12.12 14.32
C ILE A 259 -9.08 -12.25 15.67
N SER A 260 -9.37 -11.33 16.57
CA SER A 260 -8.84 -11.34 17.94
C SER A 260 -9.96 -11.57 18.95
N SER A 261 -9.67 -12.41 19.94
CA SER A 261 -10.61 -12.73 21.02
C SER A 261 -10.43 -11.78 22.21
N ARG A 262 -11.54 -11.33 22.79
CA ARG A 262 -11.54 -10.59 24.07
C ARG A 262 -10.90 -11.37 25.23
N ALA A 263 -11.10 -12.68 25.25
CA ALA A 263 -10.81 -13.52 26.41
C ALA A 263 -10.01 -14.75 26.00
N SER A 264 -9.21 -15.27 26.94
CA SER A 264 -8.51 -16.55 26.75
C SER A 264 -9.50 -17.66 26.41
N PHE A 265 -9.05 -18.59 25.61
CA PHE A 265 -9.83 -19.74 25.16
C PHE A 265 -9.98 -20.85 26.22
N ASP A 266 -9.94 -20.49 27.51
CA ASP A 266 -9.86 -21.46 28.62
C ASP A 266 -11.13 -22.30 28.73
N SER A 267 -12.31 -21.69 28.55
CA SER A 267 -13.58 -22.42 28.62
C SER A 267 -13.94 -23.06 27.27
N LYS A 268 -14.40 -24.33 27.31
CA LYS A 268 -14.88 -25.05 26.12
C LYS A 268 -16.06 -24.32 25.45
N ASN A 269 -16.97 -23.76 26.25
CA ASN A 269 -18.14 -23.05 25.73
C ASN A 269 -17.73 -21.79 24.93
N ARG A 270 -16.78 -21.01 25.45
CA ARG A 270 -16.28 -19.81 24.76
C ARG A 270 -15.58 -20.14 23.45
N ARG A 271 -14.76 -21.21 23.45
CA ARG A 271 -14.12 -21.71 22.22
C ARG A 271 -15.13 -22.08 21.16
N ASN A 272 -16.16 -22.84 21.54
CA ASN A 272 -17.22 -23.23 20.61
C ASN A 272 -17.94 -22.01 20.03
N GLU A 273 -18.31 -21.06 20.89
CA GLU A 273 -18.99 -19.84 20.48
C GLU A 273 -18.12 -19.00 19.52
N PHE A 274 -16.82 -18.89 19.81
CA PHE A 274 -15.87 -18.18 18.95
C PHE A 274 -15.71 -18.86 17.58
N LEU A 275 -15.50 -20.19 17.56
CA LEU A 275 -15.42 -20.97 16.32
C LEU A 275 -16.71 -20.85 15.49
N LEU A 276 -17.87 -20.87 16.13
CA LEU A 276 -19.17 -20.71 15.49
C LEU A 276 -19.33 -19.33 14.84
N ARG A 277 -18.97 -18.25 15.54
CA ARG A 277 -19.04 -16.88 14.99
C ARG A 277 -18.10 -16.70 13.80
N CYS A 278 -16.85 -17.17 13.93
CA CYS A 278 -15.86 -17.07 12.86
C CYS A 278 -16.28 -17.89 11.64
N GLY A 279 -16.71 -19.13 11.85
CA GLY A 279 -17.16 -19.99 10.77
C GLY A 279 -18.43 -19.47 10.07
N ARG A 280 -19.38 -18.85 10.80
CA ARG A 280 -20.54 -18.17 10.20
C ARG A 280 -20.17 -16.92 9.40
N LEU A 281 -19.17 -16.16 9.86
CA LEU A 281 -18.63 -15.04 9.09
C LEU A 281 -18.08 -15.54 7.76
N ILE A 282 -17.21 -16.55 7.80
CA ILE A 282 -16.58 -17.12 6.60
C ILE A 282 -17.63 -17.75 5.67
N GLU A 283 -18.54 -18.57 6.20
CA GLU A 283 -19.68 -19.13 5.45
C GLU A 283 -20.47 -18.01 4.75
N GLY A 284 -20.77 -16.91 5.45
CA GLY A 284 -21.47 -15.77 4.88
C GLY A 284 -20.71 -15.08 3.74
N VAL A 285 -19.39 -14.93 3.86
CA VAL A 285 -18.55 -14.35 2.80
C VAL A 285 -18.49 -15.29 1.59
N ILE A 286 -18.29 -16.60 1.83
CA ILE A 286 -18.28 -17.62 0.78
C ILE A 286 -19.61 -17.64 0.04
N CYS A 287 -20.74 -17.66 0.75
CA CYS A 287 -22.07 -17.58 0.14
C CYS A 287 -22.24 -16.31 -0.71
N SER A 288 -21.73 -15.17 -0.22
CA SER A 288 -21.85 -13.90 -0.93
C SER A 288 -21.05 -13.92 -2.24
N VAL A 289 -19.82 -14.44 -2.22
CA VAL A 289 -18.98 -14.55 -3.42
C VAL A 289 -19.48 -15.66 -4.36
N ASN A 290 -19.94 -16.79 -3.82
CA ASN A 290 -20.47 -17.93 -4.59
C ASN A 290 -21.70 -17.54 -5.41
N ASN A 291 -22.56 -16.69 -4.86
CA ASN A 291 -23.78 -16.23 -5.54
C ASN A 291 -23.52 -15.21 -6.66
N LEU A 292 -22.29 -14.71 -6.79
CA LEU A 292 -21.92 -13.82 -7.90
C LEU A 292 -21.55 -14.64 -9.13
N LEU A 293 -22.26 -14.40 -10.23
CA LEU A 293 -21.93 -15.02 -11.52
C LEU A 293 -20.64 -14.45 -12.12
N GLU A 294 -20.40 -13.16 -11.92
CA GLU A 294 -19.24 -12.43 -12.43
C GLU A 294 -18.31 -12.00 -11.29
N LYS A 295 -17.08 -11.61 -11.61
CA LYS A 295 -16.18 -10.98 -10.62
C LYS A 295 -16.72 -9.60 -10.23
N PHE A 296 -16.20 -9.03 -9.14
CA PHE A 296 -16.61 -7.70 -8.72
C PHE A 296 -16.17 -6.64 -9.75
N HIS A 297 -17.14 -6.06 -10.48
CA HIS A 297 -16.86 -5.14 -11.59
C HIS A 297 -17.49 -3.74 -11.46
N GLN A 298 -18.47 -3.53 -10.56
CA GLN A 298 -19.16 -2.23 -10.44
C GLN A 298 -18.59 -1.28 -9.37
N SER A 299 -17.78 -1.79 -8.45
CA SER A 299 -17.29 -1.01 -7.32
C SER A 299 -15.88 -0.43 -7.52
N PHE A 300 -15.56 0.60 -6.74
CA PHE A 300 -14.32 1.37 -6.84
C PHE A 300 -13.08 0.53 -6.46
N PHE A 301 -12.02 0.65 -7.27
CA PHE A 301 -10.68 0.11 -6.99
C PHE A 301 -9.73 1.16 -6.39
N LEU A 302 -10.13 2.44 -6.44
CA LEU A 302 -9.38 3.59 -5.94
C LEU A 302 -10.21 4.29 -4.87
N TYR A 303 -9.89 4.03 -3.61
CA TYR A 303 -10.54 4.61 -2.45
C TYR A 303 -9.59 4.64 -1.26
N LEU A 304 -9.91 5.50 -0.31
CA LEU A 304 -9.21 5.60 0.97
C LEU A 304 -10.17 5.27 2.10
N LEU A 305 -9.75 4.43 3.04
CA LEU A 305 -10.56 4.06 4.20
C LEU A 305 -10.46 5.14 5.28
N THR A 306 -11.61 5.60 5.78
CA THR A 306 -11.69 6.49 6.96
C THR A 306 -12.26 5.74 8.16
N SER A 307 -13.00 4.67 7.94
CA SER A 307 -13.38 3.70 8.96
C SER A 307 -13.69 2.36 8.30
N PRO A 308 -13.91 1.27 9.06
CA PRO A 308 -14.25 -0.05 8.49
C PRO A 308 -15.48 -0.05 7.56
N GLY A 309 -16.36 0.95 7.68
CA GLY A 309 -17.56 1.10 6.83
C GLY A 309 -17.70 2.46 6.17
N LYS A 310 -16.66 3.31 6.20
CA LYS A 310 -16.65 4.63 5.55
C LYS A 310 -15.40 4.75 4.68
N PHE A 311 -15.59 5.24 3.47
CA PHE A 311 -14.52 5.42 2.49
C PHE A 311 -14.65 6.77 1.79
N VAL A 312 -13.54 7.25 1.23
CA VAL A 312 -13.48 8.40 0.34
C VAL A 312 -13.16 7.88 -1.05
N SER A 313 -14.05 8.12 -2.00
CA SER A 313 -13.86 7.71 -3.39
C SER A 313 -12.90 8.64 -4.13
N VAL A 314 -12.31 8.14 -5.22
CA VAL A 314 -11.45 8.90 -6.13
C VAL A 314 -12.05 10.23 -6.57
N GLY A 315 -13.36 10.29 -6.83
CA GLY A 315 -14.01 11.53 -7.25
C GLY A 315 -13.93 12.66 -6.22
N VAL A 316 -13.85 12.34 -4.92
CA VAL A 316 -13.82 13.34 -3.85
C VAL A 316 -12.40 13.82 -3.59
N TYR A 317 -11.45 12.91 -3.39
CA TYR A 317 -10.09 13.30 -3.06
C TYR A 317 -9.33 13.92 -4.25
N MET A 318 -9.70 13.57 -5.50
CA MET A 318 -9.06 14.16 -6.68
C MET A 318 -9.32 15.66 -6.80
N ILE A 319 -10.47 16.14 -6.32
CA ILE A 319 -10.79 17.57 -6.27
C ILE A 319 -9.84 18.28 -5.29
N ALA A 320 -9.62 17.70 -4.11
CA ALA A 320 -8.70 18.25 -3.12
C ALA A 320 -7.26 18.31 -3.68
N PHE A 321 -6.82 17.26 -4.36
CA PHE A 321 -5.50 17.23 -5.01
C PHE A 321 -5.38 18.26 -6.14
N ALA A 322 -6.41 18.41 -6.98
CA ALA A 322 -6.42 19.42 -8.03
C ALA A 322 -6.30 20.84 -7.46
N LEU A 323 -7.02 21.14 -6.37
CA LEU A 323 -6.92 22.42 -5.67
C LEU A 323 -5.53 22.63 -5.04
N LEU A 324 -4.89 21.57 -4.54
CA LEU A 324 -3.54 21.62 -3.97
C LEU A 324 -2.50 21.99 -5.03
N VAL A 325 -2.64 21.45 -6.24
CA VAL A 325 -1.64 21.51 -7.30
C VAL A 325 -1.89 22.68 -8.29
N ALA A 326 -3.12 23.20 -8.36
CA ALA A 326 -3.51 24.32 -9.23
C ALA A 326 -2.68 25.62 -9.10
N PRO A 327 -2.21 26.04 -7.92
CA PRO A 327 -1.41 27.26 -7.79
C PRO A 327 -0.02 27.16 -8.43
N LEU A 328 0.57 25.96 -8.52
CA LEU A 328 1.94 25.76 -9.01
C LEU A 328 2.18 26.31 -10.43
N PRO A 329 1.35 26.00 -11.45
CA PRO A 329 1.54 26.56 -12.79
C PRO A 329 1.32 28.08 -12.83
N MET A 330 0.45 28.63 -11.99
CA MET A 330 0.26 30.09 -11.89
C MET A 330 1.51 30.78 -11.35
N VAL A 331 2.10 30.23 -10.27
CA VAL A 331 3.35 30.74 -9.69
C VAL A 331 4.52 30.57 -10.66
N ALA A 332 4.59 29.45 -11.38
CA ALA A 332 5.61 29.26 -12.40
C ALA A 332 5.48 30.31 -13.53
N ALA A 333 4.26 30.59 -13.98
CA ALA A 333 4.00 31.60 -15.00
C ALA A 333 4.32 33.02 -14.51
N SER A 334 3.97 33.36 -13.26
CA SER A 334 4.28 34.68 -12.69
C SER A 334 5.79 34.89 -12.56
N LEU A 335 6.52 33.91 -12.04
CA LEU A 335 7.99 33.98 -11.92
C LEU A 335 8.68 34.12 -13.28
N TYR A 336 8.16 33.47 -14.32
CA TYR A 336 8.68 33.63 -15.67
C TYR A 336 8.37 35.02 -16.25
N ALA A 337 7.16 35.54 -16.02
CA ALA A 337 6.77 36.88 -16.45
C ALA A 337 7.59 37.98 -15.75
N ASP A 338 7.78 37.86 -14.43
CA ASP A 338 8.57 38.81 -13.63
C ASP A 338 10.04 38.82 -14.03
N ALA A 339 10.62 37.63 -14.29
CA ALA A 339 11.98 37.53 -14.81
C ALA A 339 12.13 38.21 -16.18
N ASN A 340 11.10 38.12 -17.04
CA ASN A 340 11.10 38.79 -18.34
C ASN A 340 10.99 40.31 -18.20
N ASN A 341 10.22 40.81 -17.25
CA ASN A 341 10.06 42.24 -17.00
C ASN A 341 11.35 42.88 -16.44
N LEU A 342 12.08 42.15 -15.58
CA LEU A 342 13.40 42.56 -15.07
C LEU A 342 14.45 42.69 -16.19
N ASP A 343 14.44 41.76 -17.14
CA ASP A 343 15.33 41.79 -18.31
C ASP A 343 15.02 42.93 -19.29
N SER A 344 13.76 43.42 -19.36
CA SER A 344 13.39 44.55 -20.22
C SER A 344 13.76 45.91 -19.63
N VAL A 345 13.57 46.11 -18.31
CA VAL A 345 13.88 47.39 -17.64
C VAL A 345 15.38 47.72 -17.71
N GLN A 346 16.24 46.70 -17.76
CA GLN A 346 17.69 46.89 -17.85
C GLN A 346 18.21 47.23 -19.26
N LYS A 347 17.38 47.05 -20.31
CA LYS A 347 17.73 47.43 -21.69
C LYS A 347 17.42 48.87 -22.05
N ASP A 348 16.68 49.59 -21.19
CA ASP A 348 16.21 50.95 -21.44
C ASP A 348 17.12 52.05 -20.85
N GLU A 349 18.32 51.72 -20.35
CA GLU A 349 19.36 52.76 -20.11
C GLU A 349 19.84 53.33 -21.46
N PRO A 350 19.95 54.66 -21.62
CA PRO A 350 20.08 55.29 -22.92
C PRO A 350 21.51 55.14 -23.44
N THR A 351 21.76 54.07 -24.22
CA THR A 351 22.82 54.10 -25.22
C THR A 351 22.16 54.06 -26.60
N SER A 352 22.22 55.20 -27.28
CA SER A 352 21.71 55.40 -28.63
C SER A 352 22.14 54.28 -29.59
N SER A 353 21.20 53.49 -30.11
CA SER A 353 20.96 53.33 -31.55
C SER A 353 19.97 52.19 -31.88
N THR A 354 18.92 52.60 -32.60
CA THR A 354 18.27 51.91 -33.71
C THR A 354 17.49 50.61 -33.45
N SER A 355 16.18 50.75 -33.62
CA SER A 355 15.16 49.73 -33.81
C SER A 355 15.45 48.78 -34.98
N ILE A 356 15.99 47.58 -34.71
CA ILE A 356 15.89 46.43 -35.62
C ILE A 356 15.64 45.14 -34.79
N ALA A 357 14.50 44.51 -35.08
CA ALA A 357 14.09 43.13 -34.81
C ALA A 357 13.76 42.70 -33.36
N ASN A 358 12.50 42.34 -33.14
CA ASN A 358 12.03 41.57 -31.97
C ASN A 358 12.43 40.07 -32.02
N GLU A 359 13.06 39.59 -33.11
CA GLU A 359 13.53 38.20 -33.25
C GLU A 359 14.77 37.81 -32.40
N PRO A 360 15.85 38.60 -32.30
CA PRO A 360 16.99 38.28 -31.43
C PRO A 360 16.63 38.25 -29.93
N GLY A 361 15.57 38.95 -29.51
CA GLY A 361 15.08 38.95 -28.13
C GLY A 361 14.35 37.66 -27.75
N ILE A 362 13.55 37.10 -28.66
CA ILE A 362 12.81 35.84 -28.45
C ILE A 362 13.76 34.65 -28.47
N THR A 363 14.73 34.64 -29.39
CA THR A 363 15.76 33.60 -29.45
C THR A 363 16.62 33.60 -28.18
N LEU A 364 17.19 34.72 -27.77
CA LEU A 364 17.98 34.82 -26.52
C LEU A 364 17.19 34.37 -25.28
N ARG A 365 15.89 34.70 -25.21
CA ARG A 365 14.99 34.27 -24.12
C ARG A 365 14.79 32.76 -24.10
N SER A 366 14.58 32.15 -25.26
CA SER A 366 14.46 30.69 -25.41
C SER A 366 15.73 29.98 -24.92
N TRP A 367 16.92 30.52 -25.22
CA TRP A 367 18.20 29.97 -24.76
C TRP A 367 18.38 30.02 -23.24
N LYS A 368 17.93 31.08 -22.56
CA LYS A 368 17.97 31.17 -21.08
C LYS A 368 17.09 30.10 -20.43
N TRP A 369 15.86 29.92 -20.94
CA TRP A 369 14.94 28.88 -20.46
C TRP A 369 15.50 27.47 -20.70
N ILE A 370 16.08 27.22 -21.89
CA ILE A 370 16.72 25.94 -22.23
C ILE A 370 17.89 25.64 -21.28
N ASN A 371 18.70 26.65 -20.92
CA ASN A 371 19.80 26.46 -19.97
C ASN A 371 19.29 26.11 -18.56
N ALA A 372 18.22 26.75 -18.10
CA ALA A 372 17.55 26.40 -16.86
C ALA A 372 16.97 24.98 -16.89
N ALA A 373 16.27 24.63 -17.98
CA ALA A 373 15.74 23.28 -18.21
C ALA A 373 16.85 22.22 -18.23
N LYS A 374 17.99 22.49 -18.85
CA LYS A 374 19.16 21.61 -18.83
C LYS A 374 19.66 21.36 -17.40
N LYS A 375 19.76 22.41 -16.56
CA LYS A 375 20.18 22.27 -15.15
C LYS A 375 19.20 21.41 -14.36
N VAL A 376 17.89 21.67 -14.49
CA VAL A 376 16.83 20.89 -13.83
C VAL A 376 16.86 19.43 -14.29
N PHE A 377 17.02 19.19 -15.60
CA PHE A 377 17.14 17.84 -16.15
C PHE A 377 18.33 17.07 -15.56
N VAL A 378 19.51 17.69 -15.46
CA VAL A 378 20.70 17.05 -14.86
C VAL A 378 20.46 16.70 -13.39
N VAL A 379 19.80 17.57 -12.62
CA VAL A 379 19.46 17.30 -11.21
C VAL A 379 18.46 16.14 -11.10
N HIS A 380 17.43 16.07 -11.95
CA HIS A 380 16.51 14.92 -11.96
C HIS A 380 17.18 13.62 -12.40
N LEU A 381 18.09 13.68 -13.38
CA LEU A 381 18.89 12.53 -13.80
C LEU A 381 19.75 12.02 -12.64
N TRP A 382 20.40 12.92 -11.90
CA TRP A 382 21.14 12.57 -10.67
C TRP A 382 20.22 11.95 -9.62
N GLY A 383 19.04 12.54 -9.37
CA GLY A 383 18.05 11.97 -8.46
C GLY A 383 17.62 10.55 -8.86
N SER A 384 17.46 10.30 -10.17
CA SER A 384 17.18 8.96 -10.71
C SER A 384 18.34 7.97 -10.51
N VAL A 385 19.59 8.43 -10.51
CA VAL A 385 20.74 7.57 -10.20
C VAL A 385 20.75 7.23 -8.71
N VAL A 386 20.49 8.22 -7.84
CA VAL A 386 20.43 8.02 -6.38
C VAL A 386 19.30 7.07 -5.97
N SER A 387 18.16 7.11 -6.67
CA SER A 387 17.03 6.21 -6.40
C SER A 387 17.28 4.75 -6.81
N LEU A 388 18.24 4.49 -7.70
CA LEU A 388 18.64 3.14 -8.12
C LEU A 388 19.66 2.48 -7.16
N PHE A 389 20.37 3.26 -6.34
CA PHE A 389 21.38 2.72 -5.42
C PHE A 389 20.83 1.70 -4.41
N PRO A 390 19.65 1.86 -3.78
CA PRO A 390 19.11 0.86 -2.88
C PRO A 390 18.96 -0.53 -3.53
N TYR A 391 18.53 -0.57 -4.79
CA TYR A 391 18.40 -1.82 -5.54
C TYR A 391 19.77 -2.49 -5.76
N LEU A 392 20.78 -1.71 -6.15
CA LEU A 392 22.15 -2.21 -6.36
C LEU A 392 22.80 -2.69 -5.05
N ILE A 393 22.59 -1.96 -3.96
CA ILE A 393 23.10 -2.33 -2.63
C ILE A 393 22.42 -3.60 -2.11
N TYR A 394 21.13 -3.77 -2.39
CA TYR A 394 20.37 -4.96 -1.97
C TYR A 394 20.89 -6.26 -2.60
N GLN A 395 21.49 -6.20 -3.78
CA GLN A 395 22.09 -7.38 -4.42
C GLN A 395 23.33 -7.91 -3.69
N ILE A 396 23.92 -7.13 -2.78
CA ILE A 396 25.10 -7.54 -2.02
C ILE A 396 24.68 -8.54 -0.93
N PRO A 397 25.08 -9.82 -1.01
CA PRO A 397 24.68 -10.83 -0.04
C PRO A 397 25.24 -10.52 1.36
N ASN A 398 24.46 -10.83 2.40
CA ASN A 398 24.84 -10.69 3.82
C ASN A 398 25.11 -9.25 4.33
N CYS A 399 24.62 -8.21 3.65
CA CYS A 399 24.65 -6.85 4.19
C CYS A 399 23.55 -6.63 5.24
N SER A 400 23.91 -6.14 6.42
CA SER A 400 22.94 -5.71 7.43
C SER A 400 22.24 -4.42 7.01
N PRO A 401 20.98 -4.17 7.43
CA PRO A 401 20.24 -2.96 7.06
C PRO A 401 20.99 -1.65 7.35
N THR A 402 21.67 -1.57 8.50
CA THR A 402 22.48 -0.41 8.90
C THR A 402 23.65 -0.18 7.95
N ARG A 403 24.32 -1.25 7.50
CA ARG A 403 25.45 -1.15 6.57
C ARG A 403 24.96 -0.74 5.18
N SER A 404 23.85 -1.29 4.70
CA SER A 404 23.22 -0.89 3.44
C SER A 404 22.83 0.59 3.44
N PHE A 405 22.31 1.10 4.57
CA PHE A 405 22.00 2.52 4.73
C PHE A 405 23.26 3.39 4.65
N LEU A 406 24.32 3.04 5.38
CA LEU A 406 25.59 3.79 5.32
C LEU A 406 26.20 3.79 3.91
N LEU A 407 26.15 2.65 3.20
CA LEU A 407 26.59 2.55 1.81
C LEU A 407 25.75 3.43 0.87
N TRP A 408 24.43 3.46 1.07
CA TRP A 408 23.55 4.32 0.29
C TRP A 408 23.87 5.80 0.51
N VAL A 409 24.06 6.23 1.76
CA VAL A 409 24.45 7.61 2.08
C VAL A 409 25.80 7.94 1.44
N LEU A 410 26.79 7.05 1.56
CA LEU A 410 28.13 7.26 1.00
C LEU A 410 28.11 7.37 -0.54
N PHE A 411 27.42 6.48 -1.24
CA PHE A 411 27.31 6.55 -2.70
C PHE A 411 26.50 7.76 -3.16
N SER A 412 25.45 8.13 -2.42
CA SER A 412 24.66 9.32 -2.70
C SER A 412 25.49 10.59 -2.55
N THR A 413 26.28 10.73 -1.47
CA THR A 413 27.15 11.90 -1.27
C THR A 413 28.29 11.96 -2.30
N LEU A 414 28.88 10.82 -2.66
CA LEU A 414 29.90 10.77 -3.72
C LEU A 414 29.32 11.15 -5.08
N SER A 415 28.14 10.63 -5.44
CA SER A 415 27.46 10.99 -6.69
C SER A 415 27.08 12.46 -6.73
N PHE A 416 26.67 13.03 -5.59
CA PHE A 416 26.38 14.45 -5.45
C PHE A 416 27.63 15.29 -5.66
N LEU A 417 28.77 14.90 -5.09
CA LEU A 417 30.03 15.61 -5.28
C LEU A 417 30.46 15.60 -6.76
N ILE A 418 30.30 14.46 -7.45
CA ILE A 418 30.56 14.35 -8.89
C ILE A 418 29.62 15.29 -9.67
N MET A 419 28.31 15.25 -9.39
CA MET A 419 27.34 16.14 -10.03
C MET A 419 27.67 17.61 -9.75
N TYR A 420 28.01 17.95 -8.51
CA TYR A 420 28.40 19.28 -8.09
C TYR A 420 29.61 19.76 -8.88
N VAL A 421 30.67 18.96 -9.03
CA VAL A 421 31.85 19.35 -9.83
C VAL A 421 31.52 19.52 -11.32
N ASN A 422 30.61 18.71 -11.88
CA ASN A 422 30.21 18.82 -13.29
C ASN A 422 29.29 20.03 -13.57
N LEU A 423 28.43 20.39 -12.61
CA LEU A 423 27.46 21.49 -12.73
C LEU A 423 28.02 22.82 -12.22
N ALA A 424 28.92 22.76 -11.23
CA ALA A 424 29.79 23.85 -10.82
C ALA A 424 30.89 24.02 -11.87
N SER A 425 30.50 24.55 -13.04
CA SER A 425 31.45 25.38 -13.77
C SER A 425 31.93 26.49 -12.82
N PRO A 426 33.18 26.98 -12.94
CA PRO A 426 33.68 28.07 -12.12
C PRO A 426 33.01 29.38 -12.54
N PHE A 427 31.78 29.59 -12.08
CA PHE A 427 31.15 30.92 -11.97
C PHE A 427 30.99 31.17 -10.46
N SER A 428 32.09 31.50 -9.80
CA SER A 428 32.47 32.88 -9.50
C SER A 428 31.44 33.57 -8.61
N HIS A 429 31.79 33.70 -7.34
CA HIS A 429 31.39 34.83 -6.52
C HIS A 429 31.40 36.11 -7.37
N SER A 430 30.24 36.57 -7.81
CA SER A 430 30.09 37.93 -8.30
C SER A 430 28.77 38.43 -7.77
N PHE A 431 28.86 39.58 -7.12
CA PHE A 431 27.79 40.29 -6.44
C PHE A 431 26.45 40.26 -7.18
N ALA A 432 25.37 40.24 -6.40
CA ALA A 432 23.98 40.30 -6.82
C ALA A 432 23.76 41.35 -7.92
N SER A 433 23.75 40.91 -9.17
CA SER A 433 23.34 41.71 -10.32
C SER A 433 21.89 41.35 -10.67
N PRO A 434 21.06 42.31 -11.15
CA PRO A 434 19.67 42.07 -11.52
C PRO A 434 19.48 40.93 -12.54
N LEU A 435 20.46 40.76 -13.44
CA LEU A 435 20.52 39.68 -14.42
C LEU A 435 20.55 38.29 -13.75
N HIS A 436 21.29 38.16 -12.65
CA HIS A 436 21.41 36.91 -11.90
C HIS A 436 20.12 36.57 -11.13
N VAL A 437 19.34 37.59 -10.75
CA VAL A 437 18.01 37.44 -10.13
C VAL A 437 17.00 36.94 -11.16
N GLY A 438 17.03 37.47 -12.40
CA GLY A 438 16.19 37.01 -13.51
C GLY A 438 16.46 35.55 -13.89
N GLU A 439 17.73 35.15 -14.01
CA GLU A 439 18.09 33.75 -14.31
C GLU A 439 17.66 32.76 -13.21
N TRP A 440 17.76 33.16 -11.95
CA TRP A 440 17.31 32.37 -10.81
C TRP A 440 15.78 32.23 -10.78
N ALA A 441 15.05 33.28 -11.14
CA ALA A 441 13.59 33.24 -11.27
C ALA A 441 13.13 32.32 -12.41
N ILE A 442 13.81 32.33 -13.56
CA ILE A 442 13.56 31.38 -14.66
C ILE A 442 13.83 29.94 -14.20
N LEU A 443 14.93 29.70 -13.49
CA LEU A 443 15.24 28.37 -12.94
C LEU A 443 14.15 27.87 -11.99
N LYS A 444 13.66 28.71 -11.08
CA LYS A 444 12.52 28.36 -10.20
C LYS A 444 11.26 28.04 -10.98
N SER A 445 10.93 28.86 -11.97
CA SER A 445 9.74 28.65 -12.81
C SER A 445 9.77 27.28 -13.50
N VAL A 446 10.92 26.90 -14.05
CA VAL A 446 11.12 25.57 -14.66
C VAL A 446 11.00 24.46 -13.61
N THR A 447 11.65 24.60 -12.45
CA THR A 447 11.56 23.60 -11.38
C THR A 447 10.13 23.38 -10.88
N ILE A 448 9.38 24.46 -10.65
CA ILE A 448 7.98 24.39 -10.21
C ILE A 448 7.10 23.74 -11.28
N SER A 449 7.33 24.04 -12.57
CA SER A 449 6.61 23.42 -13.68
C SER A 449 6.88 21.91 -13.76
N VAL A 450 8.15 21.49 -13.60
CA VAL A 450 8.53 20.08 -13.58
C VAL A 450 7.96 19.37 -12.34
N ALA A 451 7.94 20.02 -11.17
CA ALA A 451 7.32 19.49 -9.97
C ALA A 451 5.80 19.30 -10.13
N PHE A 452 5.10 20.27 -10.74
CA PHE A 452 3.68 20.15 -11.09
C PHE A 452 3.42 18.95 -12.00
N ILE A 453 4.17 18.83 -13.11
CA ILE A 453 4.05 17.69 -14.03
C ILE A 453 4.34 16.38 -13.30
N GLY A 454 5.39 16.35 -12.48
CA GLY A 454 5.78 15.18 -11.68
C GLY A 454 4.69 14.76 -10.70
N LEU A 455 4.07 15.69 -9.97
CA LEU A 455 2.95 15.41 -9.05
C LEU A 455 1.72 14.89 -9.80
N CYS A 456 1.38 15.48 -10.96
CA CYS A 456 0.26 15.01 -11.79
C CYS A 456 0.51 13.62 -12.38
N LEU A 457 1.73 13.33 -12.85
CA LEU A 457 2.07 12.00 -13.35
C LEU A 457 2.08 10.97 -12.22
N MET A 458 2.63 11.34 -11.06
CA MET A 458 2.66 10.46 -9.90
C MET A 458 1.25 10.17 -9.38
N SER A 459 0.32 11.13 -9.43
CA SER A 459 -1.05 10.91 -8.94
C SER A 459 -1.84 9.91 -9.78
N VAL A 460 -1.49 9.75 -11.06
CA VAL A 460 -2.06 8.72 -11.94
C VAL A 460 -1.51 7.33 -11.60
N ILE A 461 -0.24 7.23 -11.18
CA ILE A 461 0.43 5.96 -10.87
C ILE A 461 0.13 5.51 -9.43
N ASN A 462 0.39 6.38 -8.46
CA ASN A 462 0.11 6.17 -7.04
C ASN A 462 -0.30 7.52 -6.42
N PHE A 463 -1.62 7.70 -6.32
CA PHE A 463 -2.24 8.89 -5.75
C PHE A 463 -1.71 9.22 -4.35
N SER A 464 -1.60 8.22 -3.48
CA SER A 464 -1.18 8.42 -2.10
C SER A 464 0.26 8.91 -2.00
N THR A 465 1.16 8.41 -2.86
CA THR A 465 2.54 8.93 -2.90
C THR A 465 2.59 10.38 -3.41
N ALA A 466 1.76 10.73 -4.40
CA ALA A 466 1.67 12.10 -4.89
C ALA A 466 1.12 13.07 -3.83
N GLU A 467 0.13 12.63 -3.05
CA GLU A 467 -0.44 13.42 -1.96
C GLU A 467 0.57 13.62 -0.82
N ILE A 468 1.25 12.56 -0.36
CA ILE A 468 2.30 12.68 0.68
C ILE A 468 3.49 13.52 0.18
N GLY A 469 3.86 13.40 -1.10
CA GLY A 469 4.91 14.24 -1.69
C GLY A 469 4.51 15.71 -1.83
N GLY A 470 3.22 15.99 -2.09
CA GLY A 470 2.67 17.34 -2.23
C GLY A 470 2.32 18.04 -0.91
N PHE A 471 1.99 17.28 0.14
CA PHE A 471 1.48 17.81 1.41
C PHE A 471 2.48 18.71 2.16
N PRO A 472 3.78 18.39 2.28
CA PRO A 472 4.72 19.22 3.05
C PRO A 472 5.08 20.56 2.37
N PRO A 473 5.31 20.65 1.04
CA PRO A 473 5.52 21.93 0.36
C PRO A 473 4.24 22.78 0.27
N ALA A 474 3.10 22.15 -0.03
CA ALA A 474 1.85 22.87 -0.23
C ALA A 474 1.22 23.35 1.08
N THR A 475 1.30 22.57 2.17
CA THR A 475 0.81 23.02 3.49
C THR A 475 1.63 24.20 3.98
N PHE A 476 2.96 24.18 3.82
CA PHE A 476 3.82 25.31 4.21
C PHE A 476 3.52 26.58 3.40
N MET A 477 3.36 26.47 2.07
CA MET A 477 3.03 27.61 1.21
C MET A 477 1.61 28.14 1.44
N VAL A 478 0.63 27.27 1.71
CA VAL A 478 -0.77 27.65 1.99
C VAL A 478 -0.89 28.29 3.38
N LEU A 479 -0.20 27.78 4.41
CA LEU A 479 -0.22 28.38 5.76
C LEU A 479 0.39 29.78 5.74
N LYS A 480 1.58 29.93 5.14
CA LYS A 480 2.27 31.23 5.07
C LYS A 480 1.50 32.23 4.20
N GLY A 481 0.98 31.80 3.05
CA GLY A 481 0.11 32.64 2.22
C GLY A 481 -1.19 33.08 2.92
N GLY A 482 -1.73 32.24 3.81
CA GLY A 482 -2.92 32.54 4.61
C GLY A 482 -2.71 33.51 5.78
N PHE A 483 -1.52 33.50 6.39
CA PHE A 483 -1.20 34.39 7.54
C PHE A 483 -0.49 35.68 7.15
N GLU A 484 0.38 35.64 6.12
CA GLU A 484 1.29 36.74 5.78
C GLU A 484 1.04 37.31 4.37
N GLY A 485 0.06 36.77 3.65
CA GLY A 485 -0.26 37.11 2.26
C GLY A 485 0.66 36.42 1.25
N PHE A 486 0.12 35.96 0.12
CA PHE A 486 0.89 35.22 -0.90
C PHE A 486 2.04 36.02 -1.54
N SER A 487 2.11 37.34 -1.33
CA SER A 487 3.19 38.21 -1.76
C SER A 487 4.44 38.19 -0.86
N SER A 488 4.38 37.55 0.32
CA SER A 488 5.49 37.47 1.28
C SER A 488 6.27 36.14 1.23
N ILE A 489 5.93 35.25 0.29
CA ILE A 489 6.60 33.95 0.13
C ILE A 489 7.97 34.18 -0.51
N ASP A 490 9.04 34.10 0.28
CA ASP A 490 10.43 34.24 -0.17
C ASP A 490 11.16 32.90 -0.25
N VAL A 491 12.27 32.85 -1.00
CA VAL A 491 13.17 31.68 -1.13
C VAL A 491 13.75 31.27 0.21
N GLY A 492 13.98 32.23 1.10
CA GLY A 492 14.40 31.97 2.47
C GLY A 492 13.42 31.07 3.22
N ASP A 493 12.14 31.08 2.87
CA ASP A 493 11.12 30.25 3.51
C ASP A 493 11.16 28.79 3.03
N PHE A 494 11.48 28.55 1.76
CA PHE A 494 11.78 27.20 1.27
C PHE A 494 13.03 26.62 1.94
N TRP A 495 14.05 27.45 2.16
CA TRP A 495 15.25 27.04 2.89
C TRP A 495 14.99 26.88 4.39
N ASN A 496 14.18 27.73 5.02
CA ASN A 496 13.72 27.57 6.40
C ASN A 496 12.84 26.33 6.53
N TRP A 497 12.05 25.95 5.52
CA TRP A 497 11.30 24.69 5.47
C TRP A 497 12.23 23.48 5.28
N LEU A 498 13.23 23.56 4.40
CA LEU A 498 14.21 22.48 4.20
C LEU A 498 15.14 22.34 5.42
N GLU A 499 15.46 23.44 6.10
CA GLU A 499 16.13 23.47 7.41
C GLU A 499 15.20 23.01 8.53
N SER A 500 13.89 23.28 8.46
CA SER A 500 12.90 22.75 9.40
C SER A 500 12.67 21.25 9.21
N LEU A 501 12.82 20.73 7.97
CA LEU A 501 12.96 19.31 7.67
C LEU A 501 14.26 18.75 8.26
N CYS A 502 15.34 19.54 8.24
CA CYS A 502 16.62 19.22 8.88
C CYS A 502 16.53 19.26 10.42
N ALA A 503 15.70 20.12 10.99
CA ALA A 503 15.40 20.22 12.42
C ALA A 503 14.39 19.16 12.87
N TRP A 504 13.41 18.81 12.04
CA TRP A 504 12.57 17.61 12.16
C TRP A 504 13.41 16.33 12.05
N ASN A 505 14.55 16.36 11.34
CA ASN A 505 15.51 15.26 11.32
C ASN A 505 16.22 15.03 12.67
N SER A 506 15.98 15.87 13.69
CA SER A 506 16.45 15.62 15.06
C SER A 506 15.37 15.03 15.99
N ALA A 507 14.12 14.96 15.55
CA ALA A 507 13.03 14.31 16.28
C ALA A 507 12.08 13.64 15.29
N THR A 508 12.03 12.30 15.29
CA THR A 508 11.17 11.40 14.46
C THR A 508 11.58 11.27 12.98
N TYR A 509 12.01 10.14 12.41
CA TYR A 509 11.94 8.72 12.79
C TYR A 509 13.18 7.98 12.26
N LEU A 510 13.71 7.11 13.12
CA LEU A 510 14.62 6.04 12.76
C LEU A 510 13.88 5.05 11.82
N PHE A 511 13.85 5.30 10.52
CA PHE A 511 13.47 4.29 9.53
C PHE A 511 14.67 3.38 9.26
N ILE A 512 14.97 2.52 10.24
CA ILE A 512 15.53 1.22 9.89
C ILE A 512 14.34 0.44 9.33
N VAL A 513 14.41 0.06 8.07
CA VAL A 513 13.70 -1.13 7.57
C VAL A 513 14.21 -2.30 8.42
N LEU A 514 13.60 -2.46 9.59
CA LEU A 514 13.66 -3.67 10.38
C LEU A 514 12.76 -4.65 9.63
N LYS A 515 13.34 -5.28 8.61
CA LYS A 515 12.92 -6.63 8.28
C LYS A 515 13.00 -7.39 9.60
N GLN A 516 11.87 -7.95 10.00
CA GLN A 516 11.77 -8.86 11.13
C GLN A 516 12.98 -9.82 11.06
N PRO A 517 13.85 -9.87 12.09
CA PRO A 517 14.83 -10.94 12.13
C PRO A 517 14.03 -12.24 12.14
N VAL A 518 14.13 -13.00 11.06
CA VAL A 518 13.72 -14.40 11.06
C VAL A 518 14.71 -15.08 12.00
N GLY A 519 14.38 -15.06 13.30
CA GLY A 519 14.94 -16.02 14.22
C GLY A 519 14.56 -17.38 13.66
N GLN A 520 15.57 -18.21 13.39
CA GLN A 520 15.42 -19.61 13.03
C GLN A 520 14.79 -20.35 14.21
N HIS A 521 13.49 -20.22 14.38
CA HIS A 521 12.66 -21.18 15.09
C HIS A 521 11.62 -21.64 14.08
N CYS A 522 11.68 -22.94 13.78
CA CYS A 522 10.75 -23.56 12.86
C CYS A 522 9.32 -23.28 13.39
N ARG A 523 8.51 -22.56 12.63
CA ARG A 523 7.07 -22.37 12.87
C ARG A 523 6.31 -23.08 11.77
N LEU A 524 5.16 -23.66 12.11
CA LEU A 524 4.26 -24.35 11.18
C LEU A 524 3.44 -23.29 10.42
N PRO A 525 2.75 -23.64 9.32
CA PRO A 525 2.10 -22.71 8.42
C PRO A 525 1.09 -21.80 9.15
N SER A 526 1.35 -20.47 9.14
CA SER A 526 0.61 -19.48 9.93
C SER A 526 -0.53 -18.78 9.18
N VAL A 527 -0.86 -19.23 7.97
CA VAL A 527 -1.81 -18.54 7.10
C VAL A 527 -2.75 -19.54 6.44
N VAL A 528 -4.04 -19.36 6.69
CA VAL A 528 -5.10 -20.01 5.93
C VAL A 528 -5.55 -19.05 4.85
N VAL A 529 -5.42 -19.45 3.60
CA VAL A 529 -6.07 -18.79 2.47
C VAL A 529 -7.20 -19.68 1.98
N VAL A 530 -8.41 -19.14 1.97
CA VAL A 530 -9.56 -19.70 1.24
C VAL A 530 -9.63 -19.00 -0.10
N VAL A 531 -9.46 -19.74 -1.19
CA VAL A 531 -9.60 -19.21 -2.54
C VAL A 531 -10.92 -19.72 -3.11
N LEU A 532 -11.73 -18.79 -3.62
CA LEU A 532 -13.07 -19.00 -4.17
C LEU A 532 -13.14 -18.73 -5.67
#